data_AF-M1LTE6-F1
#
_entry.id   AF-M1LTE6-F1
#
_cell.length_a   1.000
_cell.length_b   1.000
_cell.length_c   1.000
_cell.angle_alpha   90.00
_cell.angle_beta   90.00
_cell.angle_gamma   90.00
#
_symmetry.space_group_name_H-M   'P 1'
#
loop_
_entity.id
_entity.type
_entity.pdbx_description
1 polymer ?
#
loop_
_entity_poly.entity_id
_entity_poly.type
_entity_poly.pdbx_seq_one_letter_code
_entity_poly.pdbx_strand_id
1 'polypeptide(L)'
;MKRIEFTKVIASVLVVGSVFALNSVGASAEWKQDSHGWWNTEGNSYSIGWREINGKLYYFGQDGYMLHDTRIGYYILGSDGALIPSIQNDLTEAEKDKGNSNQTNIQKSDGSKSINNTDVKSQFTLDGVTLKLENSAYVLGTKQIKFYITNNTDEIRVCKADYVVSKFEDDMWHTFSQFTKSDDKSVVINPKDTEEGTISLNVLKGFTQFTPGKYRVTKRIGSEDYTVEFDLKEKLS
;
A
#
# COMPACT_ATOMS: atom_id res chain seq x y z
N MET A 1 -34.51 -11.59 -66.61
CA MET A 1 -35.68 -11.24 -65.78
C MET A 1 -35.68 -12.11 -64.53
N LYS A 2 -35.40 -11.53 -63.35
CA LYS A 2 -35.79 -12.07 -62.05
C LYS A 2 -35.94 -10.87 -61.10
N ARG A 3 -37.17 -10.70 -60.60
CA ARG A 3 -37.60 -9.66 -59.66
C ARG A 3 -37.45 -10.22 -58.26
N ILE A 4 -36.86 -9.46 -57.33
CA ILE A 4 -36.99 -9.72 -55.89
C ILE A 4 -37.13 -8.36 -55.20
N GLU A 5 -38.13 -8.29 -54.33
CA GLU A 5 -38.86 -7.11 -53.88
C GLU A 5 -38.12 -6.23 -52.86
N PHE A 6 -38.37 -4.92 -52.94
CA PHE A 6 -37.94 -3.86 -52.04
C PHE A 6 -38.63 -3.99 -50.67
N THR A 7 -37.89 -4.36 -49.62
CA THR A 7 -38.34 -4.06 -48.25
C THR A 7 -37.51 -2.90 -47.72
N LYS A 8 -38.17 -1.75 -47.60
CA LYS A 8 -37.69 -0.53 -46.94
C LYS A 8 -37.48 -0.82 -45.45
N VAL A 9 -36.32 -0.47 -44.89
CA VAL A 9 -36.23 0.55 -43.82
C VAL A 9 -34.86 1.23 -43.93
N ILE A 10 -34.89 2.55 -44.12
CA ILE A 10 -33.76 3.47 -43.97
C ILE A 10 -33.79 3.95 -42.52
N ALA A 11 -32.71 3.75 -41.78
CA ALA A 11 -32.30 4.58 -40.64
C ALA A 11 -30.83 4.19 -40.32
N SER A 12 -29.84 4.80 -40.98
CA SER A 12 -29.21 6.05 -40.52
C SER A 12 -28.48 5.90 -39.17
N VAL A 13 -27.21 5.49 -39.17
CA VAL A 13 -26.19 6.12 -38.31
C VAL A 13 -24.88 6.24 -39.08
N LEU A 14 -24.40 7.47 -39.19
CA LEU A 14 -23.16 7.90 -39.82
C LEU A 14 -21.94 7.71 -38.87
N VAL A 15 -20.93 7.00 -39.38
CA VAL A 15 -19.53 7.45 -39.61
C VAL A 15 -18.61 7.83 -38.42
N VAL A 16 -17.39 7.26 -38.54
CA VAL A 16 -16.04 7.53 -38.00
C VAL A 16 -15.63 6.92 -36.66
N GLY A 17 -14.57 6.10 -36.74
CA GLY A 17 -13.63 5.88 -35.66
C GLY A 17 -12.64 4.75 -35.91
N SER A 18 -11.76 4.87 -36.92
CA SER A 18 -10.61 3.98 -37.06
C SER A 18 -9.68 4.08 -35.85
N VAL A 19 -9.46 3.00 -35.10
CA VAL A 19 -8.27 2.83 -34.24
C VAL A 19 -7.89 1.35 -34.20
N PHE A 20 -6.75 1.06 -34.85
CA PHE A 20 -5.81 -0.04 -34.63
C PHE A 20 -6.33 -1.35 -34.01
N ALA A 21 -6.55 -2.35 -34.87
CA ALA A 21 -6.32 -3.73 -34.49
C ALA A 21 -4.81 -3.93 -34.28
N LEU A 22 -4.29 -3.45 -33.14
CA LEU A 22 -3.09 -4.03 -32.54
C LEU A 22 -3.52 -5.42 -32.06
N ASN A 23 -3.48 -6.38 -32.97
CA ASN A 23 -3.12 -7.72 -32.56
C ASN A 23 -1.68 -7.60 -32.07
N SER A 24 -1.52 -7.20 -30.80
CA SER A 24 -0.35 -7.63 -30.05
C SER A 24 -0.24 -9.11 -30.36
N VAL A 25 0.90 -9.55 -30.88
CA VAL A 25 1.25 -10.97 -30.76
C VAL A 25 1.40 -11.16 -29.26
N GLY A 26 0.26 -11.35 -28.60
CA GLY A 26 0.22 -11.66 -27.21
C GLY A 26 1.05 -12.91 -27.10
N ALA A 27 2.04 -12.89 -26.22
CA ALA A 27 2.34 -14.10 -25.49
C ALA A 27 0.97 -14.65 -25.10
N SER A 28 0.52 -15.72 -25.76
CA SER A 28 -0.82 -16.23 -25.53
C SER A 28 -0.75 -16.85 -24.14
N ALA A 29 -1.16 -16.06 -23.15
CA ALA A 29 -1.21 -16.47 -21.78
C ALA A 29 -2.21 -17.62 -21.66
N GLU A 30 -1.73 -18.86 -21.75
CA GLU A 30 -2.58 -20.04 -21.70
C GLU A 30 -2.63 -20.56 -20.26
N TRP A 31 -3.86 -20.67 -19.74
CA TRP A 31 -4.14 -21.29 -18.45
C TRP A 31 -4.01 -22.81 -18.55
N LYS A 32 -3.32 -23.40 -17.58
CA LYS A 32 -3.11 -24.84 -17.46
C LYS A 32 -3.40 -25.28 -16.03
N GLN A 33 -3.75 -26.55 -15.84
CA GLN A 33 -4.11 -27.11 -14.54
C GLN A 33 -3.59 -28.55 -14.42
N ASP A 34 -3.17 -28.91 -13.21
CA ASP A 34 -2.84 -30.28 -12.80
C ASP A 34 -3.41 -30.54 -11.38
N SER A 35 -2.91 -31.59 -10.72
CA SER A 35 -3.31 -31.94 -9.34
C SER A 35 -2.81 -30.97 -8.27
N HIS A 36 -1.80 -30.14 -8.56
CA HIS A 36 -1.22 -29.19 -7.63
C HIS A 36 -1.87 -27.81 -7.74
N GLY A 37 -2.33 -27.41 -8.92
CA GLY A 37 -3.08 -26.17 -9.09
C GLY A 37 -3.13 -25.66 -10.52
N TRP A 38 -3.49 -24.39 -10.63
CA TRP A 38 -3.53 -23.67 -11.90
C TRP A 38 -2.21 -22.92 -12.13
N TRP A 39 -1.73 -22.84 -13.37
CA TRP A 39 -0.65 -21.93 -13.74
C TRP A 39 -0.94 -21.28 -15.08
N ASN A 40 -0.16 -20.25 -15.41
CA ASN A 40 -0.27 -19.54 -16.68
C ASN A 40 1.08 -19.54 -17.40
N THR A 41 1.07 -19.83 -18.70
CA THR A 41 2.28 -19.82 -19.53
C THR A 41 2.51 -18.47 -20.20
N GLU A 42 3.74 -17.95 -20.12
CA GLU A 42 4.17 -16.69 -20.70
C GLU A 42 5.34 -16.99 -21.66
N GLY A 43 5.03 -17.19 -22.95
CA GLY A 43 6.01 -17.60 -23.96
C GLY A 43 6.58 -19.00 -23.68
N ASN A 44 7.89 -19.09 -23.44
CA ASN A 44 8.60 -20.34 -23.12
C ASN A 44 8.67 -20.61 -21.60
N SER A 45 8.04 -19.79 -20.76
CA SER A 45 8.08 -19.88 -19.30
C SER A 45 6.67 -19.88 -18.70
N TYR A 46 6.58 -19.93 -17.37
CA TYR A 46 5.36 -19.71 -16.61
C TYR A 46 5.39 -18.36 -15.87
N SER A 47 4.19 -17.89 -15.50
CA SER A 47 3.98 -16.67 -14.73
C SER A 47 4.48 -16.81 -13.29
N ILE A 48 5.13 -15.77 -12.77
CA ILE A 48 5.56 -15.65 -11.36
C ILE A 48 5.22 -14.25 -10.85
N GLY A 49 4.66 -14.15 -9.64
CA GLY A 49 4.21 -12.91 -9.02
C GLY A 49 2.88 -12.42 -9.58
N TRP A 50 2.60 -11.12 -9.43
CA TRP A 50 1.36 -10.50 -9.91
C TRP A 50 1.29 -10.49 -11.45
N ARG A 51 0.15 -10.90 -12.01
CA ARG A 51 -0.15 -10.85 -13.44
C ARG A 51 -1.59 -10.44 -13.69
N GLU A 52 -1.79 -9.54 -14.63
CA GLU A 52 -3.11 -9.18 -15.12
C GLU A 52 -3.43 -10.04 -16.35
N ILE A 53 -4.52 -10.80 -16.28
CA ILE A 53 -4.97 -11.71 -17.34
C ILE A 53 -6.46 -11.46 -17.53
N ASN A 54 -6.85 -11.06 -18.74
CA ASN A 54 -8.25 -10.74 -19.10
C ASN A 54 -8.93 -9.74 -18.13
N GLY A 55 -8.20 -8.72 -17.67
CA GLY A 55 -8.73 -7.67 -16.79
C GLY A 55 -8.94 -8.09 -15.34
N LYS A 56 -8.44 -9.27 -14.94
CA LYS A 56 -8.38 -9.74 -13.55
C LYS A 56 -6.92 -9.88 -13.13
N LEU A 57 -6.61 -9.55 -11.87
CA LEU A 57 -5.26 -9.65 -11.33
C LEU A 57 -5.11 -10.95 -10.54
N TYR A 58 -4.08 -11.73 -10.84
CA TYR A 58 -3.76 -13.02 -10.21
C TYR A 58 -2.35 -12.97 -9.63
N TYR A 59 -2.05 -13.85 -8.67
CA TYR A 59 -0.69 -14.01 -8.16
C TYR A 59 -0.21 -15.45 -8.33
N PHE A 60 0.98 -15.62 -8.90
CA PHE A 60 1.64 -16.92 -9.06
C PHE A 60 2.82 -17.02 -8.08
N GLY A 61 2.92 -18.15 -7.38
CA GLY A 61 4.05 -18.46 -6.52
C GLY A 61 5.36 -18.58 -7.30
N GLN A 62 6.49 -18.68 -6.60
CA GLN A 62 7.80 -18.92 -7.22
C GLN A 62 7.87 -20.30 -7.90
N ASP A 63 7.03 -21.23 -7.46
CA ASP A 63 6.78 -22.53 -8.06
C ASP A 63 5.93 -22.46 -9.35
N GLY A 64 5.37 -21.28 -9.67
CA GLY A 64 4.59 -21.02 -10.87
C GLY A 64 3.09 -21.27 -10.74
N TYR A 65 2.61 -21.75 -9.60
CA TYR A 65 1.20 -22.02 -9.37
C TYR A 65 0.45 -20.80 -8.85
N MET A 66 -0.78 -20.61 -9.33
CA MET A 66 -1.68 -19.54 -8.95
C MET A 66 -2.18 -19.75 -7.52
N LEU A 67 -2.06 -18.71 -6.70
CA LEU A 67 -2.64 -18.68 -5.38
C LEU A 67 -4.14 -18.32 -5.48
N HIS A 68 -4.95 -18.94 -4.63
CA HIS A 68 -6.39 -18.66 -4.49
C HIS A 68 -6.82 -18.89 -3.04
N ASP A 69 -8.02 -18.40 -2.68
CA ASP A 69 -8.59 -18.52 -1.33
C ASP A 69 -7.61 -18.08 -0.21
N THR A 70 -6.80 -17.07 -0.52
CA THR A 70 -5.69 -16.65 0.33
C THR A 70 -5.48 -15.16 0.26
N ARG A 71 -4.60 -14.66 1.12
CA ARG A 71 -4.30 -13.25 1.25
C ARG A 71 -2.80 -13.02 1.08
N ILE A 72 -2.44 -12.08 0.22
CA ILE A 72 -1.07 -11.67 -0.03
C ILE A 72 -0.95 -10.19 0.35
N GLY A 73 -0.39 -9.92 1.53
CA GLY A 73 -0.39 -8.55 2.07
C GLY A 73 -1.82 -8.05 2.37
N TYR A 74 -2.31 -7.05 1.64
CA TYR A 74 -3.70 -6.55 1.75
C TYR A 74 -4.62 -7.05 0.64
N TYR A 75 -4.09 -7.84 -0.29
CA TYR A 75 -4.81 -8.33 -1.45
C TYR A 75 -5.45 -9.67 -1.12
N ILE A 76 -6.78 -9.74 -1.21
CA ILE A 76 -7.53 -10.97 -1.02
C ILE A 76 -7.76 -11.60 -2.39
N LEU A 77 -7.29 -12.82 -2.56
CA LEU A 77 -7.55 -13.62 -3.75
C LEU A 77 -8.79 -14.46 -3.47
N GLY A 78 -9.77 -14.34 -4.34
CA GLY A 78 -10.98 -15.15 -4.29
C GLY A 78 -10.68 -16.62 -4.60
N SER A 79 -11.73 -17.44 -4.58
CA SER A 79 -11.65 -18.85 -4.93
C SER A 79 -11.28 -19.11 -6.40
N ASP A 80 -11.53 -18.14 -7.28
CA ASP A 80 -11.06 -18.15 -8.67
C ASP A 80 -9.61 -17.65 -8.81
N GLY A 81 -8.93 -17.34 -7.70
CA GLY A 81 -7.57 -16.79 -7.67
C GLY A 81 -7.46 -15.32 -8.05
N ALA A 82 -8.56 -14.69 -8.48
CA ALA A 82 -8.55 -13.29 -8.86
C ALA A 82 -8.55 -12.40 -7.61
N LEU A 83 -7.81 -11.29 -7.69
CA LEU A 83 -7.86 -10.24 -6.69
C LEU A 83 -9.29 -9.70 -6.60
N ILE A 84 -9.85 -9.78 -5.41
CA ILE A 84 -11.10 -9.11 -5.05
C ILE A 84 -10.77 -7.61 -4.90
N PRO A 85 -11.26 -6.73 -5.80
CA PRO A 85 -11.06 -5.30 -5.66
C PRO A 85 -11.81 -4.84 -4.42
N SER A 86 -11.11 -4.22 -3.46
CA SER A 86 -11.75 -3.55 -2.33
C SER A 86 -12.47 -2.31 -2.87
N ILE A 87 -13.75 -2.44 -3.23
CA ILE A 87 -14.57 -1.31 -3.65
C ILE A 87 -14.85 -0.46 -2.40
N GLN A 88 -14.18 0.68 -2.30
CA GLN A 88 -14.62 1.77 -1.44
C GLN A 88 -15.53 2.67 -2.30
N ASN A 89 -16.85 2.48 -2.19
CA ASN A 89 -17.85 3.39 -2.76
C ASN A 89 -18.92 3.71 -1.70
N ASP A 90 -19.25 5.00 -1.65
CA ASP A 90 -20.24 5.66 -0.80
C ASP A 90 -21.68 5.10 -0.94
N LEU A 91 -22.30 4.91 0.24
CA LEU A 91 -23.68 5.23 0.70
C LEU A 91 -24.96 4.59 0.11
N THR A 92 -25.77 4.09 1.09
CA THR A 92 -27.26 4.00 1.20
C THR A 92 -27.97 2.96 0.31
N GLU A 93 -28.99 2.17 0.72
CA GLU A 93 -30.02 2.31 1.77
C GLU A 93 -30.77 0.94 1.95
N ALA A 94 -31.56 0.83 3.03
CA ALA A 94 -32.57 -0.20 3.38
C ALA A 94 -32.06 -1.57 3.92
N GLU A 95 -32.47 -2.10 5.10
CA GLU A 95 -33.65 -1.84 5.92
C GLU A 95 -33.53 -2.44 7.35
N LYS A 96 -33.88 -1.61 8.35
CA LYS A 96 -34.53 -1.85 9.67
C LYS A 96 -34.53 -3.26 10.30
N ASP A 97 -34.12 -3.38 11.57
CA ASP A 97 -35.07 -3.37 12.72
C ASP A 97 -34.37 -3.09 14.08
N LYS A 98 -35.21 -2.65 15.03
CA LYS A 98 -35.03 -1.89 16.29
C LYS A 98 -34.12 -2.48 17.39
N GLY A 99 -33.67 -1.60 18.31
CA GLY A 99 -33.50 -2.02 19.72
C GLY A 99 -32.54 -1.27 20.65
N ASN A 100 -32.75 0.05 20.84
CA ASN A 100 -32.60 0.82 22.10
C ASN A 100 -31.35 0.73 23.04
N SER A 101 -30.82 1.93 23.33
CA SER A 101 -30.23 2.44 24.58
C SER A 101 -29.05 1.72 25.26
N ASN A 102 -27.88 2.35 25.25
CA ASN A 102 -27.46 3.15 26.42
C ASN A 102 -26.24 4.03 26.10
N GLN A 103 -26.49 5.34 26.09
CA GLN A 103 -25.49 6.38 26.21
C GLN A 103 -24.86 6.29 27.60
N THR A 104 -23.58 5.92 27.66
CA THR A 104 -22.73 6.28 28.79
C THR A 104 -21.57 7.10 28.28
N ASN A 105 -21.50 8.34 28.77
CA ASN A 105 -20.33 9.20 28.68
C ASN A 105 -19.12 8.45 29.23
N ILE A 106 -18.18 8.07 28.37
CA ILE A 106 -16.77 7.93 28.75
C ILE A 106 -15.96 8.68 27.69
N GLN A 107 -15.05 9.49 28.21
CA GLN A 107 -14.21 10.45 27.51
C GLN A 107 -13.51 9.84 26.31
N LYS A 108 -13.43 10.60 25.21
CA LYS A 108 -12.55 10.30 24.08
C LYS A 108 -11.13 10.20 24.63
N SER A 109 -10.61 8.97 24.73
CA SER A 109 -9.22 8.71 25.03
C SER A 109 -8.46 8.67 23.71
N ASP A 110 -7.42 9.50 23.62
CA ASP A 110 -6.36 9.38 22.64
C ASP A 110 -5.77 7.97 22.73
N GLY A 111 -6.14 7.11 21.79
CA GLY A 111 -5.67 5.74 21.70
C GLY A 111 -4.25 5.62 21.15
N SER A 112 -3.30 6.43 21.63
CA SER A 112 -1.89 6.09 21.53
C SER A 112 -1.57 5.20 22.74
N LYS A 113 -1.54 3.88 22.56
CA LYS A 113 -0.99 2.96 23.56
C LYS A 113 0.48 3.33 23.77
N SER A 114 0.77 4.10 24.82
CA SER A 114 2.14 4.31 25.29
C SER A 114 2.61 3.02 25.95
N ILE A 115 3.47 2.29 25.25
CA ILE A 115 4.21 1.17 25.81
C ILE A 115 5.55 1.75 26.26
N ASN A 116 5.79 1.73 27.57
CA ASN A 116 7.07 2.14 28.17
C ASN A 116 8.19 1.26 27.61
N ASN A 117 9.06 1.84 26.78
CA ASN A 117 10.29 1.19 26.36
C ASN A 117 11.46 2.18 26.51
N THR A 118 12.46 1.74 27.25
CA THR A 118 13.62 2.50 27.71
C THR A 118 14.45 3.06 26.55
N ASP A 119 14.57 4.39 26.51
CA ASP A 119 15.67 5.22 25.96
C ASP A 119 16.42 4.78 24.69
N VAL A 120 15.70 4.58 23.59
CA VAL A 120 16.24 4.96 22.27
C VAL A 120 15.14 5.67 21.50
N LYS A 121 15.09 7.00 21.60
CA LYS A 121 14.16 7.90 20.88
C LYS A 121 14.04 7.56 19.39
N SER A 122 15.11 7.05 18.77
CA SER A 122 15.17 6.64 17.37
C SER A 122 14.72 5.20 17.07
N GLN A 123 14.10 4.50 18.02
CA GLN A 123 13.64 3.12 17.83
C GLN A 123 12.26 2.88 18.47
N PHE A 124 11.41 2.13 17.78
CA PHE A 124 10.09 1.72 18.26
C PHE A 124 9.85 0.25 17.91
N THR A 125 9.19 -0.50 18.79
CA THR A 125 8.90 -1.92 18.59
C THR A 125 7.49 -2.24 19.03
N LEU A 126 6.76 -2.95 18.18
CA LEU A 126 5.40 -3.41 18.42
C LEU A 126 5.23 -4.77 17.75
N ASP A 127 4.63 -5.72 18.46
CA ASP A 127 4.29 -7.06 17.95
C ASP A 127 5.42 -7.77 17.17
N GLY A 128 6.64 -7.69 17.69
CA GLY A 128 7.82 -8.34 17.09
C GLY A 128 8.41 -7.62 15.87
N VAL A 129 7.88 -6.46 15.49
CA VAL A 129 8.42 -5.60 14.43
C VAL A 129 9.08 -4.39 15.05
N THR A 130 10.27 -4.04 14.57
CA THR A 130 11.05 -2.90 15.06
C THR A 130 11.31 -1.92 13.92
N LEU A 131 10.94 -0.65 14.11
CA LEU A 131 11.39 0.47 13.27
C LEU A 131 12.53 1.20 13.99
N LYS A 132 13.64 1.43 13.31
CA LYS A 132 14.82 2.12 13.87
C LYS A 132 15.41 3.11 12.86
N LEU A 133 15.75 4.32 13.29
CA LEU A 133 16.56 5.24 12.50
C LEU A 133 18.05 4.93 12.65
N GLU A 134 18.83 5.18 11.60
CA GLU A 134 20.28 5.02 11.63
C GLU A 134 20.93 5.87 12.73
N ASN A 135 20.48 7.13 12.84
CA ASN A 135 20.93 8.08 13.86
C ASN A 135 19.73 8.68 14.61
N SER A 136 19.97 9.16 15.82
CA SER A 136 18.98 9.90 16.62
C SER A 136 19.08 11.43 16.44
N ALA A 137 20.11 11.93 15.76
CA ALA A 137 20.28 13.36 15.48
C ALA A 137 20.87 13.59 14.09
N TYR A 138 20.39 14.63 13.40
CA TYR A 138 20.80 15.00 12.05
C TYR A 138 21.06 16.51 11.97
N VAL A 139 21.90 16.92 11.02
CA VAL A 139 22.18 18.34 10.78
C VAL A 139 21.01 18.98 10.01
N LEU A 140 20.71 20.23 10.32
CA LEU A 140 19.71 21.02 9.60
C LEU A 140 20.03 21.03 8.10
N GLY A 141 19.00 20.82 7.25
CA GLY A 141 19.16 20.67 5.81
C GLY A 141 19.47 19.25 5.33
N THR A 142 19.52 18.25 6.24
CA THR A 142 19.56 16.83 5.87
C THR A 142 18.40 16.50 4.94
N LYS A 143 18.70 15.98 3.75
CA LYS A 143 17.69 15.67 2.73
C LYS A 143 17.01 14.34 2.96
N GLN A 144 17.72 13.37 3.52
CA GLN A 144 17.31 11.97 3.62
C GLN A 144 17.76 11.39 4.95
N ILE A 145 16.89 10.60 5.57
CA ILE A 145 17.14 9.87 6.81
C ILE A 145 16.98 8.38 6.55
N LYS A 146 18.00 7.58 6.87
CA LYS A 146 17.94 6.12 6.77
C LYS A 146 17.20 5.51 7.96
N PHE A 147 16.41 4.48 7.67
CA PHE A 147 15.76 3.66 8.68
C PHE A 147 15.86 2.18 8.32
N TYR A 148 15.65 1.35 9.34
CA TYR A 148 15.65 -0.11 9.24
C TYR A 148 14.36 -0.64 9.86
N ILE A 149 13.71 -1.57 9.19
CA ILE A 149 12.56 -2.32 9.73
C ILE A 149 12.98 -3.77 9.89
N THR A 150 13.00 -4.26 11.13
CA THR A 150 13.27 -5.66 11.43
C THR A 150 11.96 -6.37 11.78
N ASN A 151 11.66 -7.45 11.08
CA ASN A 151 10.48 -8.27 11.33
C ASN A 151 10.89 -9.59 11.99
N ASN A 152 10.75 -9.67 13.31
CA ASN A 152 11.05 -10.90 14.06
C ASN A 152 9.86 -11.87 14.11
N THR A 153 8.76 -11.59 13.40
CA THR A 153 7.57 -12.46 13.36
C THR A 153 7.72 -13.55 12.29
N ASP A 154 6.74 -14.46 12.23
CA ASP A 154 6.63 -15.50 11.21
C ASP A 154 5.74 -15.07 10.03
N GLU A 155 5.22 -13.84 10.07
CA GLU A 155 4.30 -13.29 9.08
C GLU A 155 4.98 -12.19 8.26
N ILE A 156 4.61 -12.06 6.99
CA ILE A 156 5.04 -10.95 6.15
C ILE A 156 4.47 -9.64 6.72
N ARG A 157 5.28 -8.56 6.66
CA ARG A 157 4.86 -7.20 7.00
C ARG A 157 4.99 -6.31 5.78
N VAL A 158 4.15 -5.28 5.69
CA VAL A 158 4.15 -4.33 4.58
C VAL A 158 4.23 -2.93 5.14
N CYS A 159 5.26 -2.18 4.75
CA CYS A 159 5.44 -0.80 5.14
C CYS A 159 5.06 0.13 3.98
N LYS A 160 4.14 1.07 4.23
CA LYS A 160 3.75 2.04 3.20
C LYS A 160 4.88 3.02 2.91
N ALA A 161 4.97 3.46 1.65
CA ALA A 161 5.86 4.56 1.27
C ALA A 161 5.56 5.84 2.05
N ASP A 162 4.30 6.06 2.41
CA ASP A 162 3.83 7.24 3.11
C ASP A 162 4.48 7.40 4.49
N TYR A 163 4.61 8.65 4.91
CA TYR A 163 5.04 8.99 6.27
C TYR A 163 4.57 10.39 6.65
N VAL A 164 4.39 10.58 7.94
CA VAL A 164 4.09 11.88 8.55
C VAL A 164 5.28 12.31 9.37
N VAL A 165 5.67 13.58 9.24
CA VAL A 165 6.67 14.21 10.11
C VAL A 165 5.96 15.22 11.00
N SER A 166 6.18 15.11 12.31
CA SER A 166 5.69 16.07 13.30
C SER A 166 6.86 16.75 14.01
N LYS A 167 6.66 17.99 14.42
CA LYS A 167 7.58 18.77 15.26
C LYS A 167 7.02 18.87 16.67
N PHE A 168 7.89 18.84 17.68
CA PHE A 168 7.51 19.10 19.06
C PHE A 168 7.66 20.60 19.37
N GLU A 169 6.55 21.26 19.67
CA GLU A 169 6.46 22.69 20.01
C GLU A 169 5.35 22.86 21.06
N ASP A 170 5.47 23.85 21.94
CA ASP A 170 4.46 24.16 22.97
C ASP A 170 3.99 22.93 23.78
N ASP A 171 4.96 22.09 24.18
CA ASP A 171 4.77 20.84 24.91
C ASP A 171 3.89 19.78 24.20
N MET A 172 3.65 19.94 22.90
CA MET A 172 2.83 19.04 22.10
C MET A 172 3.44 18.72 20.73
N TRP A 173 2.92 17.67 20.09
CA TRP A 173 3.33 17.29 18.74
C TRP A 173 2.40 17.89 17.69
N HIS A 174 2.96 18.63 16.76
CA HIS A 174 2.24 19.23 15.63
C HIS A 174 2.68 18.60 14.32
N THR A 175 1.73 18.18 13.48
CA THR A 175 2.05 17.71 12.12
C THR A 175 2.72 18.83 11.34
N PHE A 176 3.96 18.59 10.92
CA PHE A 176 4.75 19.53 10.13
C PHE A 176 4.47 19.34 8.64
N SER A 177 4.57 18.09 8.16
CA SER A 177 4.34 17.75 6.76
C SER A 177 4.08 16.25 6.62
N GLN A 178 3.54 15.86 5.47
CA GLN A 178 3.34 14.46 5.12
C GLN A 178 3.82 14.20 3.71
N PHE A 179 4.32 13.00 3.48
CA PHE A 179 4.56 12.46 2.16
C PHE A 179 3.50 11.41 1.88
N THR A 180 2.82 11.56 0.74
CA THR A 180 1.87 10.58 0.21
C THR A 180 2.29 10.25 -1.21
N LYS A 181 2.42 8.97 -1.54
CA LYS A 181 2.73 8.53 -2.90
C LYS A 181 1.45 8.07 -3.60
N SER A 182 1.23 8.50 -4.86
CA SER A 182 0.01 8.11 -5.60
C SER A 182 -0.01 6.63 -5.98
N ASP A 183 1.16 6.02 -6.10
CA ASP A 183 1.32 4.62 -6.47
C ASP A 183 1.80 3.86 -5.23
N ASP A 184 1.16 2.72 -4.95
CA ASP A 184 1.37 1.88 -3.76
C ASP A 184 2.72 1.15 -3.81
N LYS A 185 3.82 1.91 -3.79
CA LYS A 185 5.17 1.37 -3.62
C LYS A 185 5.40 1.10 -2.14
N SER A 186 4.75 0.06 -1.64
CA SER A 186 5.00 -0.45 -0.30
C SER A 186 6.26 -1.33 -0.27
N VAL A 187 6.99 -1.31 0.84
CA VAL A 187 8.13 -2.19 1.10
C VAL A 187 7.62 -3.44 1.79
N VAL A 188 7.88 -4.61 1.21
CA VAL A 188 7.58 -5.91 1.81
C VAL A 188 8.75 -6.29 2.72
N ILE A 189 8.47 -6.63 3.97
CA ILE A 189 9.46 -7.11 4.94
C ILE A 189 9.13 -8.57 5.26
N ASN A 190 10.00 -9.49 4.82
CA ASN A 190 9.81 -10.91 5.02
C ASN A 190 9.93 -11.32 6.51
N PRO A 191 9.40 -12.48 6.91
CA PRO A 191 9.64 -13.05 8.23
C PRO A 191 11.13 -13.20 8.52
N LYS A 192 11.54 -12.87 9.75
CA LYS A 192 12.93 -12.95 10.25
C LYS A 192 13.93 -12.13 9.42
N ASP A 193 13.47 -11.06 8.78
CA ASP A 193 14.27 -10.24 7.86
C ASP A 193 14.35 -8.78 8.31
N THR A 194 15.32 -8.05 7.76
CA THR A 194 15.52 -6.62 7.97
C THR A 194 15.59 -5.88 6.64
N GLU A 195 14.69 -4.92 6.45
CA GLU A 195 14.67 -4.05 5.28
C GLU A 195 15.21 -2.66 5.61
N GLU A 196 16.06 -2.12 4.72
CA GLU A 196 16.52 -0.73 4.76
C GLU A 196 15.57 0.16 3.95
N GLY A 197 15.31 1.36 4.45
CA GLY A 197 14.55 2.38 3.73
C GLY A 197 15.04 3.79 4.01
N THR A 198 14.46 4.75 3.30
CA THR A 198 14.81 6.16 3.44
C THR A 198 13.58 7.04 3.55
N ILE A 199 13.60 7.96 4.51
CA ILE A 199 12.66 9.07 4.63
C ILE A 199 13.26 10.27 3.91
N SER A 200 12.60 10.75 2.86
CA SER A 200 13.06 11.91 2.10
C SER A 200 12.47 13.19 2.68
N LEU A 201 13.24 13.93 3.47
CA LEU A 201 12.80 15.22 4.01
C LEU A 201 12.68 16.27 2.90
N ASN A 202 13.53 16.21 1.88
CA ASN A 202 13.59 17.19 0.80
C ASN A 202 12.37 17.21 -0.14
N VAL A 203 11.52 16.18 -0.11
CA VAL A 203 10.27 16.14 -0.88
C VAL A 203 9.06 16.66 -0.09
N LEU A 204 9.24 16.94 1.21
CA LEU A 204 8.17 17.45 2.06
C LEU A 204 7.88 18.91 1.73
N LYS A 205 6.59 19.25 1.71
CA LYS A 205 6.16 20.65 1.68
C LYS A 205 6.73 21.35 2.91
N GLY A 206 7.42 22.47 2.70
CA GLY A 206 8.07 23.21 3.78
C GLY A 206 9.47 22.72 4.15
N PHE A 207 10.16 21.94 3.30
CA PHE A 207 11.52 21.47 3.61
C PHE A 207 12.52 22.59 4.01
N THR A 208 12.41 23.79 3.42
CA THR A 208 13.26 24.93 3.79
C THR A 208 12.84 25.62 5.09
N GLN A 209 11.74 25.20 5.70
CA GLN A 209 11.16 25.75 6.94
C GLN A 209 11.45 24.85 8.16
N PHE A 210 12.16 23.73 7.98
CA PHE A 210 12.69 22.99 9.12
C PHE A 210 13.60 23.90 9.94
N THR A 211 13.58 23.71 11.25
CA THR A 211 14.37 24.44 12.23
C THR A 211 14.99 23.45 13.21
N PRO A 212 16.04 23.82 13.96
CA PRO A 212 16.55 22.95 15.01
C PRO A 212 15.47 22.60 16.03
N GLY A 213 15.50 21.38 16.55
CA GLY A 213 14.53 20.91 17.54
C GLY A 213 14.22 19.41 17.40
N LYS A 214 13.21 18.98 18.16
CA LYS A 214 12.77 17.59 18.20
C LYS A 214 11.68 17.33 17.16
N TYR A 215 11.87 16.26 16.41
CA TYR A 215 10.94 15.78 15.41
C TYR A 215 10.62 14.31 15.64
N ARG A 216 9.52 13.85 15.04
CA ARG A 216 9.19 12.44 14.91
C ARG A 216 8.72 12.14 13.50
N VAL A 217 8.93 10.89 13.10
CA VAL A 217 8.36 10.34 11.88
C VAL A 217 7.45 9.18 12.25
N THR A 218 6.27 9.15 11.65
CA THR A 218 5.31 8.06 11.79
C THR A 218 5.18 7.35 10.44
N LYS A 219 5.40 6.04 10.44
CA LYS A 219 5.22 5.16 9.29
C LYS A 219 4.18 4.08 9.61
N ARG A 220 3.40 3.69 8.61
CA ARG A 220 2.44 2.60 8.76
C ARG A 220 3.05 1.28 8.32
N ILE A 221 3.05 0.30 9.21
CA ILE A 221 3.50 -1.08 8.94
C ILE A 221 2.37 -2.03 9.31
N GLY A 222 1.78 -2.70 8.34
CA GLY A 222 0.54 -3.44 8.59
C GLY A 222 -0.63 -2.50 8.92
N SER A 223 -1.42 -2.84 9.93
CA SER A 223 -2.49 -1.97 10.42
C SER A 223 -2.01 -0.88 11.37
N GLU A 224 -0.76 -0.94 11.83
CA GLU A 224 -0.26 -0.17 12.96
C GLU A 224 0.66 0.98 12.55
N ASP A 225 0.69 2.02 13.38
CA ASP A 225 1.56 3.18 13.21
C ASP A 225 2.81 3.05 14.09
N TYR A 226 3.99 3.18 13.47
CA TYR A 226 5.30 3.11 14.10
C TYR A 226 5.90 4.49 14.12
N THR A 227 6.18 5.01 15.32
CA THR A 227 6.65 6.39 15.51
C THR A 227 8.03 6.40 16.15
N VAL A 228 8.99 7.05 15.50
CA VAL A 228 10.36 7.22 16.00
C VAL A 228 10.74 8.70 15.98
N GLU A 229 11.49 9.13 16.99
CA GLU A 229 11.93 10.51 17.21
C GLU A 229 13.38 10.73 16.76
N PHE A 230 13.67 11.96 16.35
CA PHE A 230 15.02 12.43 16.03
C PHE A 230 15.16 13.93 16.30
N ASP A 231 16.40 14.39 16.50
CA ASP A 231 16.72 15.80 16.64
C ASP A 231 17.30 16.37 15.34
N LEU A 232 16.87 17.58 14.96
CA LEU A 232 17.59 18.42 13.99
C LEU A 232 18.45 19.42 14.74
N LYS A 233 19.73 19.49 14.39
CA LYS A 233 20.74 20.35 15.04
C LYS A 233 21.35 21.32 14.04
N GLU A 234 21.76 22.49 14.53
CA GLU A 234 22.57 23.41 13.75
C GLU A 234 23.85 22.73 13.26
N LYS A 235 24.34 23.16 12.10
CA LYS A 235 25.65 22.72 11.62
C LYS A 235 26.70 23.35 12.54
N LEU A 236 27.46 22.52 13.25
CA LEU A 236 28.62 23.00 14.01
C LEU A 236 29.59 23.68 13.02
N SER A 237 29.99 24.91 13.35
CA SER A 237 30.93 25.71 12.58
C SER A 237 32.35 25.20 12.70
#